data_AF-A0A955SGA3-F1
#
_entry.id   AF-A0A955SGA3-F1
#
_cell.length_a   1.000
_cell.length_b   1.000
_cell.length_c   1.000
_cell.angle_alpha   90.00
_cell.angle_beta   90.00
_cell.angle_gamma   90.00
#
_symmetry.space_group_name_H-M   'P 1'
#
loop_
_entity.id
_entity.type
_entity.pdbx_description
1 polymer ?
#
loop_
_entity_poly.entity_id
_entity_poly.type
_entity_poly.pdbx_seq_one_letter_code
_entity_poly.pdbx_strand_id
1 'polypeptide(L)'
;MQKDGVLWRAASKAGMSEKTARKYLKGNLPSQQKVDRTWRTRKDPFDGVWEEVEEFLSNDANFEAKTLFEYLQRQYPGRFQDSQLRTLQRRIKVWRALKGPAKEVFFEQEHHPGRLSQSDFTHMSDLEITIDRQPFPHLLFHFVLTYSNWETVTICYGENYESLSQGIQNALWELGGVPQAHQTDQLTAAVHQLDGAEKEEFTSRYRGLMSHYGLQPKKIQAGKANENGDVEQSHRRFKESVDQALRLRGSRAF
;
A
#
# COMPACT_ATOMS: atom_id res chain seq x y z
N MET A 1 19.43 -40.16 31.88
CA MET A 1 19.82 -38.80 32.34
C MET A 1 20.22 -37.97 31.13
N GLN A 2 19.28 -37.33 30.41
CA GLN A 2 19.55 -36.29 29.37
C GLN A 2 18.29 -35.64 28.73
N LYS A 3 17.14 -35.51 29.42
CA LYS A 3 15.94 -34.86 28.83
C LYS A 3 15.81 -33.36 29.14
N ASP A 4 16.42 -32.89 30.22
CA ASP A 4 16.20 -31.51 30.71
C ASP A 4 16.94 -30.44 29.89
N GLY A 5 18.15 -30.76 29.39
CA GLY A 5 18.94 -29.80 28.59
C GLY A 5 18.36 -29.49 27.21
N VAL A 6 17.57 -30.40 26.64
CA VAL A 6 16.95 -30.22 25.31
C VAL A 6 15.77 -29.24 25.41
N LEU A 7 14.96 -29.36 26.46
CA LEU A 7 13.80 -28.50 26.66
C LEU A 7 14.20 -27.05 26.93
N TRP A 8 15.21 -26.84 27.78
CA TRP A 8 15.73 -25.50 28.07
C TRP A 8 16.26 -24.81 26.80
N ARG A 9 17.02 -25.52 25.96
CA ARG A 9 17.52 -24.98 24.68
C ARG A 9 16.38 -24.61 23.72
N ALA A 10 15.37 -25.47 23.61
CA ALA A 10 14.20 -25.20 22.78
C ALA A 10 13.40 -24.00 23.29
N ALA A 11 13.20 -23.90 24.61
CA ALA A 11 12.47 -22.80 25.24
C ALA A 11 13.21 -21.46 25.04
N SER A 12 14.53 -21.45 25.23
CA SER A 12 15.38 -20.27 25.02
C SER A 12 15.37 -19.79 23.56
N LYS A 13 15.49 -20.70 22.58
CA LYS A 13 15.37 -20.37 21.15
C LYS A 13 13.99 -19.80 20.79
N ALA A 14 12.94 -20.26 21.47
CA ALA A 14 11.58 -19.77 21.29
C ALA A 14 11.23 -18.53 22.14
N GLY A 15 12.22 -17.94 22.85
CA GLY A 15 12.03 -16.72 23.65
C GLY A 15 11.12 -16.90 24.86
N MET A 16 10.99 -18.12 25.42
CA MET A 16 10.10 -18.41 26.55
C MET A 16 10.80 -19.14 27.69
N SER A 17 10.21 -19.06 28.89
CA SER A 17 10.74 -19.80 30.05
C SER A 17 10.53 -21.31 29.90
N GLU A 18 11.43 -22.11 30.48
CA GLU A 18 11.31 -23.58 30.47
C GLU A 18 10.00 -24.05 31.12
N LYS A 19 9.53 -23.35 32.16
CA LYS A 19 8.23 -23.61 32.82
C LYS A 19 7.06 -23.42 31.84
N THR A 20 7.12 -22.38 31.01
CA THR A 20 6.13 -22.09 29.96
C THR A 20 6.18 -23.16 28.86
N ALA A 21 7.38 -23.53 28.39
CA ALA A 21 7.55 -24.57 27.39
C ALA A 21 7.03 -25.93 27.89
N ARG A 22 7.29 -26.28 29.15
CA ARG A 22 6.77 -27.51 29.79
C ARG A 22 5.24 -27.49 29.92
N LYS A 23 4.65 -26.32 30.20
CA LYS A 23 3.19 -26.13 30.23
C LYS A 23 2.57 -26.37 28.84
N TYR A 24 3.18 -25.82 27.78
CA TYR A 24 2.67 -25.99 26.41
C TYR A 24 2.91 -27.38 25.84
N LEU A 25 3.97 -28.10 26.24
CA LEU A 25 4.17 -29.50 25.85
C LEU A 25 3.16 -30.47 26.49
N LYS A 26 2.60 -30.11 27.65
CA LYS A 26 1.63 -30.95 28.38
C LYS A 26 0.18 -30.53 28.19
N GLY A 27 -0.09 -29.40 27.53
CA GLY A 27 -1.41 -28.80 27.45
C GLY A 27 -1.63 -28.00 26.16
N ASN A 28 -2.71 -27.24 26.13
CA ASN A 28 -3.09 -26.46 24.95
C ASN A 28 -2.13 -25.29 24.69
N LEU A 29 -1.88 -24.99 23.41
CA LEU A 29 -1.11 -23.84 22.96
C LEU A 29 -1.77 -22.53 23.44
N PRO A 30 -1.01 -21.42 23.58
CA PRO A 30 -1.60 -20.15 24.02
C PRO A 30 -2.72 -19.63 23.10
N SER A 31 -2.67 -19.95 21.79
CA SER A 31 -3.74 -19.68 20.84
C SER A 31 -5.02 -20.48 21.11
N GLN A 32 -4.90 -21.67 21.68
CA GLN A 32 -6.00 -22.57 22.05
C GLN A 32 -6.53 -22.31 23.47
N GLN A 33 -5.82 -21.51 24.28
CA GLN A 33 -6.23 -21.14 25.65
C GLN A 33 -6.93 -19.79 25.73
N LYS A 34 -6.95 -18.99 24.66
CA LYS A 34 -7.75 -17.76 24.60
C LYS A 34 -9.23 -18.13 24.49
N VAL A 35 -9.89 -18.21 25.63
CA VAL A 35 -11.35 -18.21 25.67
C VAL A 35 -11.81 -16.76 25.52
N ASP A 36 -12.52 -16.47 24.43
CA ASP A 36 -13.13 -15.16 24.26
C ASP A 36 -14.15 -14.94 25.39
N ARG A 37 -13.95 -13.85 26.13
CA ARG A 37 -14.83 -13.49 27.24
C ARG A 37 -16.16 -13.01 26.67
N THR A 38 -17.23 -13.75 26.94
CA THR A 38 -18.60 -13.43 26.50
C THR A 38 -19.28 -12.38 27.39
N TRP A 39 -18.75 -12.09 28.58
CA TRP A 39 -19.33 -11.11 29.50
C TRP A 39 -18.54 -9.80 29.54
N ARG A 40 -19.26 -8.67 29.62
CA ARG A 40 -18.67 -7.34 29.87
C ARG A 40 -18.48 -7.13 31.37
N THR A 41 -17.30 -6.67 31.77
CA THR A 41 -17.00 -6.36 33.18
C THR A 41 -17.66 -5.05 33.66
N ARG A 42 -18.15 -4.21 32.75
CA ARG A 42 -18.76 -2.89 33.05
C ARG A 42 -19.96 -2.63 32.12
N LYS A 43 -20.96 -1.90 32.65
CA LYS A 43 -22.08 -1.38 31.85
C LYS A 43 -21.55 -0.43 30.78
N ASP A 44 -22.14 -0.46 29.59
CA ASP A 44 -21.72 0.40 28.49
C ASP A 44 -22.06 1.87 28.80
N PRO A 45 -21.08 2.78 28.85
CA PRO A 45 -21.34 4.17 29.19
C PRO A 45 -22.18 4.90 28.13
N PHE A 46 -22.19 4.42 26.88
CA PHE A 46 -22.88 5.08 25.77
C PHE A 46 -24.28 4.52 25.50
N ASP A 47 -24.75 3.53 26.26
CA ASP A 47 -26.01 2.85 26.00
C ASP A 47 -27.21 3.80 25.88
N GLY A 48 -27.34 4.74 26.82
CA GLY A 48 -28.44 5.71 26.83
C GLY A 48 -28.30 6.89 25.88
N VAL A 49 -27.24 6.94 25.04
CA VAL A 49 -27.05 7.96 23.98
C VAL A 49 -26.75 7.30 22.63
N TRP A 50 -26.89 5.97 22.54
CA TRP A 50 -26.44 5.25 21.36
C TRP A 50 -27.33 5.47 20.15
N GLU A 51 -28.65 5.60 20.35
CA GLU A 51 -29.59 5.90 19.27
C GLU A 51 -29.25 7.23 18.58
N GLU A 52 -28.92 8.27 19.36
CA GLU A 52 -28.45 9.57 18.87
C GLU A 52 -27.15 9.44 18.05
N VAL A 53 -26.19 8.65 18.54
CA VAL A 53 -24.93 8.37 17.82
C VAL A 53 -25.19 7.58 16.54
N GLU A 54 -26.09 6.61 16.54
CA GLU A 54 -26.47 5.86 15.35
C GLU A 54 -27.14 6.75 14.31
N GLU A 55 -27.94 7.74 14.72
CA GLU A 55 -28.57 8.71 13.82
C GLU A 55 -27.52 9.57 13.11
N PHE A 56 -26.54 10.11 13.84
CA PHE A 56 -25.41 10.82 13.22
C PHE A 56 -24.67 9.96 12.21
N LEU A 57 -24.36 8.71 12.56
CA LEU A 57 -23.63 7.79 11.69
C LEU A 57 -24.47 7.32 10.48
N SER A 58 -25.80 7.24 10.63
CA SER A 58 -26.71 6.90 9.52
C SER A 58 -26.83 8.04 8.53
N ASN A 59 -26.79 9.29 9.01
CA ASN A 59 -26.78 10.49 8.17
C ASN A 59 -25.43 10.68 7.46
N ASP A 60 -24.31 10.44 8.17
CA ASP A 60 -22.97 10.44 7.58
C ASP A 60 -22.07 9.39 8.26
N ALA A 61 -21.78 8.30 7.53
CA ALA A 61 -20.97 7.21 8.04
C ALA A 61 -19.50 7.59 8.30
N ASN A 62 -19.03 8.74 7.77
CA ASN A 62 -17.65 9.21 7.89
C ASN A 62 -17.38 10.04 9.14
N PHE A 63 -18.39 10.34 9.96
CA PHE A 63 -18.18 11.08 11.21
C PHE A 63 -17.02 10.53 12.04
N GLU A 64 -16.09 11.40 12.41
CA GLU A 64 -15.01 11.00 13.28
C GLU A 64 -15.54 10.71 14.69
N ALA A 65 -15.09 9.58 15.24
CA ALA A 65 -15.46 9.19 16.61
C ALA A 65 -15.07 10.25 17.65
N LYS A 66 -14.00 11.01 17.39
CA LYS A 66 -13.55 12.11 18.25
C LYS A 66 -14.54 13.28 18.22
N THR A 67 -15.00 13.66 17.03
CA THR A 67 -16.01 14.72 16.86
C THR A 67 -17.32 14.38 17.55
N LEU A 68 -17.82 13.15 17.39
CA LEU A 68 -19.01 12.69 18.09
C LEU A 68 -18.81 12.64 19.61
N PHE A 69 -17.61 12.26 20.07
CA PHE A 69 -17.28 12.25 21.49
C PHE A 69 -17.27 13.66 22.10
N GLU A 70 -16.64 14.62 21.43
CA GLU A 70 -16.62 16.03 21.86
C GLU A 70 -18.03 16.63 21.86
N TYR A 71 -18.86 16.29 20.88
CA TYR A 71 -20.27 16.66 20.86
C TYR A 71 -21.02 16.11 22.09
N LEU A 72 -20.87 14.81 22.39
CA LEU A 72 -21.50 14.19 23.55
C LEU A 72 -21.02 14.82 24.87
N GLN A 73 -19.75 15.21 24.98
CA GLN A 73 -19.23 15.91 26.17
C GLN A 73 -19.81 17.32 26.31
N ARG A 74 -20.10 18.01 25.20
CA ARG A 74 -20.75 19.33 25.21
C ARG A 74 -22.24 19.24 25.55
N GLN A 75 -22.95 18.27 24.99
CA GLN A 75 -24.39 18.07 25.24
C GLN A 75 -24.68 17.49 26.62
N TYR A 76 -23.79 16.64 27.14
CA TYR A 76 -23.92 16.02 28.45
C TYR A 76 -22.68 16.32 29.33
N PRO A 77 -22.53 17.56 29.83
CA PRO A 77 -21.38 17.94 30.65
C PRO A 77 -21.20 17.03 31.86
N GLY A 78 -19.98 16.55 32.08
CA GLY A 78 -19.61 15.70 33.22
C GLY A 78 -20.04 14.23 33.12
N ARG A 79 -20.81 13.84 32.09
CA ARG A 79 -21.28 12.45 31.91
C ARG A 79 -20.24 11.54 31.26
N PHE A 80 -19.38 12.08 30.39
CA PHE A 80 -18.40 11.31 29.62
C PHE A 80 -16.96 11.78 29.90
N GLN A 81 -16.08 10.84 30.23
CA GLN A 81 -14.67 11.09 30.55
C GLN A 81 -13.78 10.75 29.35
N ASP A 82 -12.71 11.51 29.10
CA ASP A 82 -11.82 11.36 27.94
C ASP A 82 -11.28 9.94 27.74
N SER A 83 -11.06 9.20 28.83
CA SER A 83 -10.63 7.80 28.79
C SER A 83 -11.61 6.86 28.06
N GLN A 84 -12.86 7.29 27.84
CA GLN A 84 -13.91 6.53 27.18
C GLN A 84 -13.90 6.68 25.65
N LEU A 85 -13.06 7.55 25.06
CA LEU A 85 -12.97 7.73 23.60
C LEU A 85 -12.68 6.40 22.88
N ARG A 86 -11.75 5.59 23.39
CA ARG A 86 -11.44 4.27 22.80
C ARG A 86 -12.64 3.32 22.81
N THR A 87 -13.51 3.45 23.80
CA THR A 87 -14.74 2.64 23.90
C THR A 87 -15.74 3.06 22.83
N LEU A 88 -15.93 4.36 22.62
CA LEU A 88 -16.79 4.87 21.53
C LEU A 88 -16.24 4.48 20.16
N GLN A 89 -14.94 4.67 19.92
CA GLN A 89 -14.27 4.26 18.67
C GLN A 89 -14.51 2.78 18.35
N ARG A 90 -14.40 1.90 19.36
CA ARG A 90 -14.65 0.47 19.17
C ARG A 90 -16.11 0.18 18.83
N ARG A 91 -17.06 0.88 19.45
CA ARG A 91 -18.50 0.71 19.19
C ARG A 91 -18.87 1.19 17.78
N ILE A 92 -18.36 2.36 17.36
CA ILE A 92 -18.51 2.88 16.00
C ILE A 92 -17.89 1.94 14.97
N LYS A 93 -16.71 1.36 15.25
CA LYS A 93 -16.08 0.37 14.36
C LYS A 93 -16.98 -0.85 14.12
N VAL A 94 -17.62 -1.36 15.18
CA VAL A 94 -18.57 -2.49 15.07
C VAL A 94 -19.80 -2.08 14.27
N TRP A 95 -20.37 -0.90 14.55
CA TRP A 95 -21.50 -0.37 13.80
C TRP A 95 -21.19 -0.25 12.29
N ARG A 96 -20.04 0.34 11.95
CA ARG A 96 -19.60 0.47 10.55
C ARG A 96 -19.45 -0.88 9.83
N ALA A 97 -19.08 -1.94 10.55
CA ALA A 97 -18.96 -3.28 9.98
C ALA A 97 -20.32 -3.97 9.75
N LEU A 98 -21.34 -3.63 10.54
CA LEU A 98 -22.66 -4.28 10.50
C LEU A 98 -23.71 -3.50 9.71
N LYS A 99 -23.68 -2.17 9.80
CA LYS A 99 -24.71 -1.24 9.28
C LYS A 99 -24.12 -0.13 8.39
N GLY A 100 -22.79 0.02 8.37
CA GLY A 100 -22.13 1.03 7.54
C GLY A 100 -22.30 0.74 6.04
N PRO A 101 -22.06 1.74 5.17
CA PRO A 101 -22.04 1.52 3.74
C PRO A 101 -21.07 0.37 3.40
N ALA A 102 -21.42 -0.42 2.38
CA ALA A 102 -20.57 -1.51 1.92
C ALA A 102 -19.16 -0.95 1.65
N LYS A 103 -18.18 -1.40 2.43
CA LYS A 103 -16.79 -1.14 2.09
C LYS A 103 -16.50 -1.90 0.81
N GLU A 104 -15.89 -1.23 -0.17
CA GLU A 104 -15.20 -1.95 -1.23
C GLU A 104 -14.24 -2.94 -0.58
N VAL A 105 -14.51 -4.22 -0.79
CA VAL A 105 -13.64 -5.31 -0.36
C VAL A 105 -12.58 -5.42 -1.44
N PHE A 106 -11.37 -4.96 -1.13
CA PHE A 106 -10.21 -5.24 -1.96
C PHE A 106 -9.83 -6.70 -1.74
N PHE A 107 -9.95 -7.51 -2.78
CA PHE A 107 -9.35 -8.84 -2.78
C PHE A 107 -7.83 -8.66 -2.89
N GLU A 108 -7.09 -9.33 -2.02
CA GLU A 108 -5.63 -9.36 -2.08
C GLU A 108 -5.23 -9.98 -3.42
N GLN A 109 -4.46 -9.24 -4.22
CA GLN A 109 -3.96 -9.76 -5.48
C GLN A 109 -2.83 -10.76 -5.19
N GLU A 110 -2.96 -11.98 -5.69
CA GLU A 110 -1.88 -12.96 -5.58
C GLU A 110 -0.77 -12.65 -6.59
N HIS A 111 0.30 -12.06 -6.10
CA HIS A 111 1.52 -11.84 -6.88
C HIS A 111 2.41 -13.09 -6.81
N HIS A 112 2.98 -13.49 -7.95
CA HIS A 112 3.95 -14.58 -8.01
C HIS A 112 5.30 -14.06 -8.52
N PRO A 113 6.43 -14.59 -8.00
CA PRO A 113 7.76 -14.20 -8.44
C PRO A 113 7.90 -14.32 -9.96
N GLY A 114 8.48 -13.29 -10.60
CA GLY A 114 8.76 -13.28 -12.05
C GLY A 114 7.52 -13.25 -12.95
N ARG A 115 6.29 -13.15 -12.41
CA ARG A 115 5.07 -13.20 -13.23
C ARG A 115 4.75 -11.86 -13.89
N LEU A 116 4.81 -10.77 -13.14
CA LEU A 116 4.30 -9.48 -13.57
C LEU A 116 5.23 -8.34 -13.13
N SER A 117 5.62 -7.53 -14.11
CA SER A 117 6.15 -6.19 -13.90
C SER A 117 5.13 -5.12 -14.26
N GLN A 118 5.27 -3.96 -13.63
CA GLN A 118 4.53 -2.75 -13.95
C GLN A 118 5.51 -1.62 -14.27
N SER A 119 5.10 -0.70 -15.13
CA SER A 119 5.79 0.58 -15.26
C SER A 119 4.86 1.73 -15.57
N ASP A 120 5.25 2.90 -15.10
CA ASP A 120 4.59 4.17 -15.36
C ASP A 120 5.64 5.32 -15.29
N PHE A 121 5.24 6.50 -15.75
CA PHE A 121 6.03 7.72 -15.69
C PHE A 121 5.63 8.56 -14.50
N THR A 122 6.59 9.31 -13.96
CA THR A 122 6.28 10.27 -12.90
C THR A 122 7.11 11.54 -13.00
N HIS A 123 6.45 12.68 -12.87
CA HIS A 123 7.10 13.99 -12.90
C HIS A 123 7.87 14.28 -11.60
N MET A 124 9.07 14.84 -11.73
CA MET A 124 9.91 15.21 -10.59
C MET A 124 10.06 16.72 -10.41
N SER A 125 9.31 17.52 -11.18
CA SER A 125 9.40 18.98 -11.17
C SER A 125 9.15 19.61 -9.79
N ASP A 126 8.30 19.01 -8.97
CA ASP A 126 7.98 19.49 -7.61
C ASP A 126 9.19 19.46 -6.64
N LEU A 127 10.26 18.73 -7.00
CA LEU A 127 11.49 18.73 -6.23
C LEU A 127 12.38 19.95 -6.48
N GLU A 128 12.09 20.77 -7.50
CA GLU A 128 12.80 22.02 -7.82
C GLU A 128 14.33 21.83 -7.93
N ILE A 129 14.76 20.70 -8.50
CA ILE A 129 16.18 20.41 -8.73
C ILE A 129 16.72 21.39 -9.78
N THR A 130 17.93 21.87 -9.55
CA THR A 130 18.67 22.70 -10.51
C THR A 130 20.03 22.09 -10.81
N ILE A 131 20.47 22.19 -12.06
CA ILE A 131 21.81 21.81 -12.52
C ILE A 131 22.43 23.05 -13.16
N ASP A 132 23.63 23.43 -12.73
CA ASP A 132 24.28 24.69 -13.19
C ASP A 132 23.35 25.92 -13.05
N ARG A 133 22.62 25.97 -11.92
CA ARG A 133 21.61 27.00 -11.59
C ARG A 133 20.43 27.08 -12.55
N GLN A 134 20.27 26.16 -13.49
CA GLN A 134 19.10 26.07 -14.35
C GLN A 134 18.12 25.03 -13.81
N PRO A 135 16.80 25.30 -13.85
CA PRO A 135 15.80 24.30 -13.48
C PRO A 135 16.00 23.02 -14.30
N PHE A 136 15.92 21.86 -13.65
CA PHE A 136 16.04 20.55 -14.27
C PHE A 136 14.67 19.82 -14.26
N PRO A 137 13.73 20.20 -15.15
CA PRO A 137 12.48 19.48 -15.31
C PRO A 137 12.77 18.11 -15.92
N HIS A 138 12.36 17.06 -15.23
CA HIS A 138 12.55 15.69 -15.67
C HIS A 138 11.39 14.81 -15.23
N LEU A 139 11.26 13.69 -15.93
CA LEU A 139 10.41 12.58 -15.57
C LEU A 139 11.29 11.39 -15.17
N LEU A 140 10.67 10.44 -14.48
CA LEU A 140 11.23 9.12 -14.28
C LEU A 140 10.32 8.12 -14.96
N PHE A 141 10.92 7.21 -15.71
CA PHE A 141 10.31 5.92 -16.00
C PHE A 141 10.59 5.01 -14.82
N HIS A 142 9.53 4.51 -14.17
CA HIS A 142 9.63 3.61 -13.03
C HIS A 142 9.19 2.22 -13.43
N PHE A 143 10.04 1.22 -13.18
CA PHE A 143 9.73 -0.18 -13.36
C PHE A 143 9.70 -0.89 -12.02
N VAL A 144 8.69 -1.73 -11.77
CA VAL A 144 8.51 -2.45 -10.50
C VAL A 144 8.10 -3.91 -10.76
N LEU A 145 8.68 -4.84 -10.01
CA LEU A 145 8.18 -6.22 -9.90
C LEU A 145 7.14 -6.32 -8.78
N THR A 146 5.91 -6.64 -9.16
CA THR A 146 4.75 -6.66 -8.24
C THR A 146 4.86 -7.65 -7.07
N TYR A 147 5.70 -8.69 -7.19
CA TYR A 147 5.91 -9.65 -6.09
C TYR A 147 6.97 -9.19 -5.08
N SER A 148 8.14 -8.75 -5.56
CA SER A 148 9.29 -8.46 -4.71
C SER A 148 9.43 -6.99 -4.35
N ASN A 149 8.65 -6.11 -4.98
CA ASN A 149 8.85 -4.65 -4.98
C ASN A 149 10.27 -4.25 -5.40
N TRP A 150 10.94 -5.11 -6.17
CA TRP A 150 12.20 -4.71 -6.80
C TRP A 150 11.87 -3.67 -7.86
N GLU A 151 12.59 -2.55 -7.85
CA GLU A 151 12.28 -1.40 -8.67
C GLU A 151 13.55 -0.77 -9.26
N THR A 152 13.40 -0.15 -10.43
CA THR A 152 14.44 0.64 -11.09
C THR A 152 13.85 1.89 -11.68
N VAL A 153 14.60 2.99 -11.63
CA VAL A 153 14.21 4.28 -12.20
C VAL A 153 15.17 4.67 -13.32
N THR A 154 14.64 5.15 -14.43
CA THR A 154 15.42 5.76 -15.51
C THR A 154 14.95 7.20 -15.70
N ILE A 155 15.88 8.15 -15.68
CA ILE A 155 15.58 9.56 -15.98
C ILE A 155 15.21 9.69 -17.46
N CYS A 156 14.09 10.36 -17.73
CA CYS A 156 13.63 10.66 -19.07
C CYS A 156 13.04 12.06 -19.18
N TYR A 157 12.86 12.56 -20.41
CA TYR A 157 12.45 13.94 -20.68
C TYR A 157 11.10 14.03 -21.41
N GLY A 158 10.46 12.89 -21.66
CA GLY A 158 9.14 12.84 -22.26
C GLY A 158 8.49 11.47 -22.12
N GLU A 159 7.17 11.46 -22.22
CA GLU A 159 6.36 10.25 -22.22
C GLU A 159 6.23 9.74 -23.67
N ASN A 160 7.32 9.18 -24.19
CA ASN A 160 7.41 8.70 -25.56
C ASN A 160 7.92 7.25 -25.62
N TYR A 161 7.84 6.66 -26.82
CA TYR A 161 8.25 5.28 -27.05
C TYR A 161 9.72 5.05 -26.72
N GLU A 162 10.59 6.01 -27.06
CA GLU A 162 12.03 5.94 -26.84
C GLU A 162 12.35 5.85 -25.35
N SER A 163 11.70 6.68 -24.52
CA SER A 163 11.86 6.66 -23.07
C SER A 163 11.31 5.38 -22.45
N LEU A 164 10.16 4.90 -22.94
CA LEU A 164 9.57 3.62 -22.53
C LEU A 164 10.53 2.44 -22.86
N SER A 165 11.00 2.39 -24.10
CA SER A 165 11.88 1.33 -24.59
C SER A 165 13.20 1.30 -23.84
N GLN A 166 13.80 2.47 -23.61
CA GLN A 166 15.04 2.59 -22.86
C GLN A 166 14.84 2.19 -21.41
N GLY A 167 13.75 2.64 -20.79
CA GLY A 167 13.42 2.31 -19.41
C GLY A 167 13.22 0.81 -19.18
N ILE A 168 12.45 0.15 -20.05
CA ILE A 168 12.24 -1.30 -20.00
C ILE A 168 13.57 -2.04 -20.19
N GLN A 169 14.35 -1.67 -21.20
CA GLN A 169 15.65 -2.29 -21.45
C GLN A 169 16.58 -2.19 -20.24
N ASN A 170 16.74 -0.98 -19.68
CA ASN A 170 17.59 -0.74 -18.51
C ASN A 170 17.13 -1.61 -17.33
N ALA A 171 15.82 -1.62 -17.06
CA ALA A 171 15.25 -2.40 -15.97
C ALA A 171 15.51 -3.90 -16.13
N LEU A 172 15.27 -4.47 -17.31
CA LEU A 172 15.48 -5.89 -17.55
C LEU A 172 16.96 -6.29 -17.48
N TRP A 173 17.85 -5.41 -17.95
CA TRP A 173 19.30 -5.67 -17.90
C TRP A 173 19.83 -5.59 -16.48
N GLU A 174 19.39 -4.62 -15.69
CA GLU A 174 19.75 -4.50 -14.28
C GLU A 174 19.16 -5.63 -13.44
N LEU A 175 17.93 -6.05 -13.74
CA LEU A 175 17.30 -7.22 -13.12
C LEU A 175 18.06 -8.52 -13.42
N GLY A 176 18.75 -8.59 -14.56
CA GLY A 176 19.40 -9.82 -15.04
C GLY A 176 18.41 -10.92 -15.41
N GLY A 177 17.15 -10.57 -15.67
CA GLY A 177 16.07 -11.51 -15.94
C GLY A 177 14.84 -10.83 -16.55
N VAL A 178 13.93 -11.63 -17.10
CA VAL A 178 12.72 -11.12 -17.75
C VAL A 178 11.48 -11.75 -17.11
N PRO A 179 10.52 -10.94 -16.63
CA PRO A 179 9.25 -11.45 -16.12
C PRO A 179 8.38 -12.02 -17.25
N GLN A 180 7.31 -12.74 -16.93
CA GLN A 180 6.42 -13.31 -17.94
C GLN A 180 5.57 -12.25 -18.64
N ALA A 181 5.16 -11.22 -17.91
CA ALA A 181 4.30 -10.17 -18.41
C ALA A 181 4.76 -8.79 -17.92
N HIS A 182 4.42 -7.78 -18.72
CA HIS A 182 4.64 -6.39 -18.42
C HIS A 182 3.34 -5.61 -18.61
N GLN A 183 3.00 -4.79 -17.62
CA GLN A 183 1.78 -4.00 -17.61
C GLN A 183 2.14 -2.51 -17.56
N THR A 184 1.45 -1.73 -18.40
CA THR A 184 1.53 -0.27 -18.40
C THR A 184 0.18 0.32 -18.81
N ASP A 185 -0.21 1.40 -18.16
CA ASP A 185 -1.42 2.19 -18.39
C ASP A 185 -1.23 3.28 -19.47
N GLN A 186 0.01 3.73 -19.64
CA GLN A 186 0.46 4.81 -20.53
C GLN A 186 0.30 4.53 -22.03
N LEU A 187 -0.04 3.28 -22.42
CA LEU A 187 -0.51 2.98 -23.79
C LEU A 187 -1.77 3.76 -24.19
N THR A 188 -2.45 4.39 -23.24
CA THR A 188 -3.63 5.21 -23.52
C THR A 188 -3.28 6.69 -23.55
N ALA A 189 -2.50 7.19 -22.58
CA ALA A 189 -2.12 8.60 -22.47
C ALA A 189 -1.15 9.06 -23.59
N ALA A 190 -0.06 8.30 -23.83
CA ALA A 190 0.89 8.57 -24.91
C ALA A 190 0.25 8.43 -26.30
N VAL A 191 -0.84 7.68 -26.41
CA VAL A 191 -1.57 7.36 -27.65
C VAL A 191 -2.76 8.31 -27.87
N HIS A 192 -3.22 9.04 -26.85
CA HIS A 192 -4.36 9.96 -26.99
C HIS A 192 -4.05 11.21 -27.82
N GLN A 193 -2.79 11.66 -27.82
CA GLN A 193 -2.32 12.85 -28.56
C GLN A 193 -1.90 12.55 -30.00
N LEU A 194 -1.83 11.27 -30.39
CA LEU A 194 -1.35 10.82 -31.69
C LEU A 194 -2.51 10.64 -32.68
N ASP A 195 -2.25 10.83 -33.97
CA ASP A 195 -3.22 10.53 -35.02
C ASP A 195 -3.34 9.02 -35.27
N GLY A 196 -4.40 8.56 -35.95
CA GLY A 196 -4.70 7.13 -36.11
C GLY A 196 -3.54 6.26 -36.61
N ALA A 197 -2.74 6.77 -37.55
CA ALA A 197 -1.56 6.06 -38.08
C ALA A 197 -0.41 5.99 -37.05
N GLU A 198 -0.17 7.06 -36.30
CA GLU A 198 0.88 7.13 -35.28
C GLU A 198 0.54 6.23 -34.08
N LYS A 199 -0.74 6.08 -33.73
CA LYS A 199 -1.21 5.11 -32.71
C LYS A 199 -0.90 3.67 -33.09
N GLU A 200 -1.15 3.31 -34.35
CA GLU A 200 -0.87 1.98 -34.89
C GLU A 200 0.63 1.70 -34.90
N GLU A 201 1.43 2.68 -35.32
CA GLU A 201 2.88 2.58 -35.32
C GLU A 201 3.45 2.40 -33.90
N PHE A 202 3.02 3.23 -32.94
CA PHE A 202 3.42 3.07 -31.53
C PHE A 202 3.08 1.69 -30.98
N THR A 203 1.85 1.24 -31.23
CA THR A 203 1.38 -0.09 -30.79
C THR A 203 2.20 -1.21 -31.43
N SER A 204 2.58 -1.06 -32.70
CA SER A 204 3.43 -2.01 -33.43
C SER A 204 4.83 -2.06 -32.82
N ARG A 205 5.48 -0.91 -32.60
CA ARG A 205 6.80 -0.80 -31.98
C ARG A 205 6.81 -1.40 -30.57
N TYR A 206 5.82 -1.06 -29.76
CA TYR A 206 5.66 -1.63 -28.41
C TYR A 206 5.51 -3.14 -28.43
N ARG A 207 4.65 -3.70 -29.31
CA ARG A 207 4.55 -5.15 -29.47
C ARG A 207 5.87 -5.78 -29.94
N GLY A 208 6.61 -5.10 -30.81
CA GLY A 208 7.95 -5.50 -31.25
C GLY A 208 8.93 -5.60 -30.08
N LEU A 209 8.95 -4.58 -29.21
CA LEU A 209 9.77 -4.56 -28.00
C LEU A 209 9.42 -5.70 -27.04
N MET A 210 8.12 -5.90 -26.79
CA MET A 210 7.66 -6.98 -25.91
C MET A 210 8.06 -8.35 -26.47
N SER A 211 7.86 -8.56 -27.77
CA SER A 211 8.27 -9.78 -28.47
C SER A 211 9.79 -10.01 -28.39
N HIS A 212 10.59 -8.95 -28.56
CA HIS A 212 12.05 -9.02 -28.48
C HIS A 212 12.53 -9.56 -27.13
N TYR A 213 11.90 -9.14 -26.02
CA TYR A 213 12.23 -9.61 -24.68
C TYR A 213 11.47 -10.88 -24.27
N GLY A 214 10.47 -11.33 -25.03
CA GLY A 214 9.60 -12.43 -24.65
C GLY A 214 8.57 -12.07 -23.58
N LEU A 215 8.24 -10.78 -23.43
CA LEU A 215 7.24 -10.26 -22.52
C LEU A 215 5.83 -10.36 -23.10
N GLN A 216 4.86 -10.76 -22.28
CA GLN A 216 3.45 -10.62 -22.61
C GLN A 216 2.94 -9.22 -22.22
N PRO A 217 2.50 -8.38 -23.18
CA PRO A 217 1.92 -7.09 -22.86
C PRO A 217 0.56 -7.24 -22.18
N LYS A 218 0.35 -6.51 -21.08
CA LYS A 218 -0.95 -6.37 -20.41
C LYS A 218 -1.37 -4.90 -20.37
N LYS A 219 -2.63 -4.66 -20.71
CA LYS A 219 -3.29 -3.37 -20.49
C LYS A 219 -4.18 -3.49 -19.25
N ILE A 220 -4.25 -2.42 -18.47
CA ILE A 220 -5.24 -2.30 -17.39
C ILE A 220 -6.66 -2.33 -17.96
N GLN A 221 -7.60 -2.90 -17.22
CA GLN A 221 -9.02 -2.76 -17.55
C GLN A 221 -9.47 -1.33 -17.22
N ALA A 222 -10.15 -0.67 -18.17
CA ALA A 222 -10.71 0.66 -17.95
C ALA A 222 -11.62 0.66 -16.72
N GLY A 223 -11.33 1.53 -15.74
CA GLY A 223 -12.07 1.63 -14.48
C GLY A 223 -11.50 0.84 -13.29
N LYS A 224 -10.35 0.17 -13.42
CA LYS A 224 -9.67 -0.53 -12.32
C LYS A 224 -8.28 0.03 -12.01
N ALA A 225 -8.23 1.26 -11.48
CA ALA A 225 -6.97 1.90 -11.05
C ALA A 225 -6.16 1.05 -10.05
N ASN A 226 -6.86 0.21 -9.26
CA ASN A 226 -6.26 -0.71 -8.29
C ASN A 226 -5.30 -1.75 -8.91
N GLU A 227 -5.32 -1.95 -10.24
CA GLU A 227 -4.40 -2.86 -10.93
C GLU A 227 -2.98 -2.28 -11.05
N ASN A 228 -2.77 -0.97 -10.86
CA ASN A 228 -1.45 -0.31 -10.92
C ASN A 228 -0.94 0.17 -9.55
N GLY A 229 -1.54 -0.34 -8.45
CA GLY A 229 -1.27 0.15 -7.10
C GLY A 229 0.19 0.03 -6.66
N ASP A 230 0.92 -0.99 -7.13
CA ASP A 230 2.32 -1.21 -6.76
C ASP A 230 3.21 -0.08 -7.30
N VAL A 231 3.10 0.25 -8.60
CA VAL A 231 3.90 1.32 -9.20
C VAL A 231 3.50 2.71 -8.68
N GLU A 232 2.22 2.97 -8.43
CA GLU A 232 1.76 4.23 -7.84
C GLU A 232 2.29 4.43 -6.41
N GLN A 233 2.24 3.37 -5.59
CA GLN A 233 2.78 3.42 -4.24
C GLN A 233 4.30 3.59 -4.25
N SER A 234 4.97 2.86 -5.14
CA SER A 234 6.41 2.93 -5.35
C SER A 234 6.85 4.33 -5.81
N HIS A 235 6.14 4.97 -6.76
CA HIS A 235 6.35 6.38 -7.13
C HIS A 235 6.33 7.31 -5.93
N ARG A 236 5.30 7.19 -5.08
CA ARG A 236 5.15 8.06 -3.91
C ARG A 236 6.33 7.89 -2.95
N ARG A 237 6.68 6.65 -2.61
CA ARG A 237 7.78 6.33 -1.69
C ARG A 237 9.12 6.82 -2.24
N PHE A 238 9.35 6.63 -3.54
CA PHE A 238 10.57 7.10 -4.19
C PHE A 238 10.69 8.63 -4.13
N LYS A 239 9.64 9.37 -4.52
CA LYS A 239 9.63 10.84 -4.45
C LYS A 239 9.86 11.38 -3.05
N GLU A 240 9.17 10.81 -2.06
CA GLU A 240 9.36 11.16 -0.66
C GLU A 240 10.81 10.93 -0.22
N SER A 241 11.40 9.77 -0.58
CA SER A 241 12.80 9.46 -0.28
C SER A 241 13.77 10.48 -0.90
N VAL A 242 13.59 10.84 -2.18
CA VAL A 242 14.43 11.84 -2.85
C VAL A 242 14.28 13.22 -2.20
N ASP A 243 13.06 13.67 -1.90
CA ASP A 243 12.85 14.94 -1.20
C ASP A 243 13.55 14.97 0.16
N GLN A 244 13.41 13.89 0.96
CA GLN A 244 14.10 13.78 2.25
C GLN A 244 15.63 13.81 2.08
N ALA A 245 16.17 13.11 1.09
CA ALA A 245 17.61 13.12 0.82
C ALA A 245 18.11 14.52 0.41
N LEU A 246 17.35 15.25 -0.41
CA LEU A 246 17.67 16.64 -0.79
C LEU A 246 17.61 17.60 0.39
N ARG A 247 16.64 17.42 1.29
CA ARG A 247 16.55 18.19 2.55
C ARG A 247 17.75 17.94 3.46
N LEU A 248 18.16 16.68 3.61
CA LEU A 248 19.33 16.30 4.39
C LEU A 248 20.62 16.88 3.80
N ARG A 249 20.73 16.91 2.47
CA ARG A 249 21.84 17.58 1.77
C ARG A 249 21.85 19.10 2.02
N GLY A 250 20.70 19.69 2.32
CA GLY A 250 20.56 21.14 2.55
C GLY A 250 20.58 21.99 1.28
N SER A 251 20.56 21.35 0.09
CA SER A 251 20.53 22.04 -1.20
C SER A 251 19.91 21.15 -2.27
N ARG A 252 19.17 21.79 -3.18
CA ARG A 252 18.59 21.19 -4.40
C ARG A 252 19.39 21.55 -5.67
N ALA A 253 20.50 22.29 -5.53
CA ALA A 253 21.38 22.67 -6.63
C ALA A 253 22.55 21.71 -6.78
N PHE A 254 22.75 21.19 -7.99
CA PHE A 254 23.83 20.28 -8.39
C PHE A 254 24.80 20.97 -9.35
#